data_AF-A0A1V5VZV1-F1
#
_entry.id   AF-A0A1V5VZV1-F1
#
_cell.length_a   1.000
_cell.length_b   1.000
_cell.length_c   1.000
_cell.angle_alpha   90.00
_cell.angle_beta   90.00
_cell.angle_gamma   90.00
#
_symmetry.space_group_name_H-M   'P 1'
#
loop_
_entity.id
_entity.type
_entity.pdbx_description
1 polymer ?
#
loop_
_entity_poly.entity_id
_entity_poly.type
_entity_poly.pdbx_seq_one_letter_code
_entity_poly.pdbx_strand_id
1 'polypeptide(L)'
;MKKLLFFAAVCSTVWFTSCKEEVNPDDSSNGYTIDTVGHFGYDFSAAKMDTSDWETNMNDGGMIGWHSGRGDNPNYPSYSSYVWFRNSEVDEVTYESQIKNYGDVDITSIRSINTNWDTIINPLIPGHVFGARCKDGYVLFEVVEVLDTLMWEAVLKFKYSATNNF
;
A
#
# COMPACT_ATOMS: atom_id res chain seq x y z
N MET A 1 42.74 42.15 -40.16
CA MET A 1 42.99 42.94 -38.92
C MET A 1 41.67 43.51 -38.42
N LYS A 2 41.40 43.38 -37.10
CA LYS A 2 40.23 43.87 -36.34
C LYS A 2 38.95 43.04 -36.52
N LYS A 3 38.19 42.63 -35.50
CA LYS A 3 38.29 42.67 -34.03
C LYS A 3 37.30 41.62 -33.48
N LEU A 4 37.70 41.00 -32.36
CA LEU A 4 36.92 40.21 -31.40
C LEU A 4 35.45 40.64 -31.21
N LEU A 5 34.56 39.67 -30.99
CA LEU A 5 33.66 39.68 -29.83
C LEU A 5 33.12 38.27 -29.53
N PHE A 6 33.55 37.76 -28.38
CA PHE A 6 33.08 36.56 -27.69
C PHE A 6 31.70 36.82 -27.08
N PHE A 7 30.78 35.86 -27.21
CA PHE A 7 29.69 35.68 -26.25
C PHE A 7 29.75 34.23 -25.76
N ALA A 8 30.34 34.05 -24.58
CA ALA A 8 30.24 32.80 -23.83
C ALA A 8 28.96 32.87 -22.99
N ALA A 9 27.93 32.11 -23.38
CA ALA A 9 26.78 31.87 -22.54
C ALA A 9 27.10 30.70 -21.59
N VAL A 10 27.44 31.04 -20.35
CA VAL A 10 27.49 30.09 -19.23
C VAL A 10 26.04 29.82 -18.83
N CYS A 11 25.48 28.70 -19.26
CA CYS A 11 24.21 28.22 -18.75
C CYS A 11 24.49 27.07 -17.78
N SER A 12 24.64 27.41 -16.50
CA SER A 12 24.68 26.44 -15.41
C SER A 12 23.32 25.77 -15.31
N THR A 13 23.17 24.57 -15.86
CA THR A 13 22.03 23.72 -15.55
C THR A 13 22.27 23.08 -14.19
N VAL A 14 21.56 23.62 -13.20
CA VAL A 14 21.46 23.11 -11.84
C VAL A 14 20.92 21.68 -11.91
N TRP A 15 21.66 20.73 -11.35
CA TRP A 15 21.22 19.36 -11.16
C TRP A 15 20.21 19.36 -10.01
N PHE A 16 18.92 19.28 -10.32
CA PHE A 16 17.92 18.90 -9.32
C PHE A 16 17.87 17.37 -9.29
N THR A 17 18.71 16.77 -8.45
CA THR A 17 18.49 15.42 -7.95
C THR A 17 17.31 15.46 -6.99
N SER A 18 16.11 15.27 -7.53
CA SER A 18 15.00 14.71 -6.77
C SER A 18 14.56 13.48 -7.55
N CYS A 19 15.39 12.45 -7.50
CA CYS A 19 14.94 11.10 -7.84
C CYS A 19 13.94 10.74 -6.73
N LYS A 20 12.64 10.93 -7.02
CA LYS A 20 11.61 10.06 -6.46
C LYS A 20 12.13 8.65 -6.78
N GLU A 21 12.35 7.83 -5.75
CA GLU A 21 12.89 6.49 -5.94
C GLU A 21 11.95 5.76 -6.90
N GLU A 22 12.39 5.60 -8.15
CA GLU A 22 11.59 4.89 -9.15
C GLU A 22 11.53 3.45 -8.68
N VAL A 23 10.29 2.95 -8.54
CA VAL A 23 9.98 1.58 -8.18
C VAL A 23 10.89 0.66 -8.99
N ASN A 24 11.82 0.00 -8.30
CA ASN A 24 12.86 -0.78 -8.95
C ASN A 24 12.21 -2.06 -9.53
N PRO A 25 12.26 -2.30 -10.84
CA PRO A 25 11.68 -3.50 -11.45
C PRO A 25 12.28 -4.80 -10.91
N ASP A 26 13.42 -4.73 -10.20
CA ASP A 26 14.03 -5.87 -9.50
C ASP A 26 13.19 -6.40 -8.32
N ASP A 27 12.22 -5.64 -7.80
CA ASP A 27 11.31 -6.16 -6.78
C ASP A 27 10.41 -7.30 -7.29
N SER A 28 10.12 -7.30 -8.60
CA SER A 28 9.43 -8.42 -9.26
C SER A 28 10.25 -9.70 -9.29
N SER A 29 11.59 -9.62 -9.19
CA SER A 29 12.50 -10.77 -9.19
C SER A 29 12.60 -11.46 -7.82
N ASN A 30 12.23 -10.76 -6.75
CA ASN A 30 12.19 -11.28 -5.37
C ASN A 30 10.82 -11.86 -4.95
N GLY A 31 9.89 -12.02 -5.89
CA GLY A 31 8.56 -12.57 -5.64
C GLY A 31 7.57 -11.60 -5.02
N TYR A 32 7.82 -10.28 -5.15
CA TYR A 32 6.86 -9.25 -4.82
C TYR A 32 6.15 -8.76 -6.09
N THR A 33 4.86 -8.50 -5.98
CA THR A 33 4.05 -7.85 -7.01
C THR A 33 3.85 -6.39 -6.62
N ILE A 34 3.82 -5.50 -7.61
CA ILE A 34 3.49 -4.09 -7.40
C ILE A 34 2.28 -3.76 -8.25
N ASP A 35 1.18 -3.38 -7.62
CA ASP A 35 -0.06 -3.05 -8.32
C ASP A 35 -0.88 -2.01 -7.57
N THR A 36 -1.85 -1.41 -8.25
CA THR A 36 -2.82 -0.50 -7.68
C THR A 36 -3.98 -1.30 -7.08
N VAL A 37 -4.27 -1.02 -5.82
CA VAL A 37 -5.42 -1.58 -5.10
C VAL A 37 -6.41 -0.46 -4.82
N GLY A 38 -7.65 -0.66 -5.25
CA GLY A 38 -8.72 0.32 -5.13
C GLY A 38 -9.83 -0.09 -4.17
N HIS A 39 -10.90 0.69 -4.17
CA HIS A 39 -12.06 0.48 -3.31
C HIS A 39 -12.73 -0.88 -3.47
N PHE A 40 -12.86 -1.37 -4.70
CA PHE A 40 -13.58 -2.61 -5.02
C PHE A 40 -12.86 -3.89 -4.56
N GLY A 41 -11.63 -3.74 -4.09
CA GLY A 41 -10.85 -4.80 -3.50
C GLY A 41 -9.99 -5.56 -4.51
N TYR A 42 -9.20 -6.47 -3.94
CA TYR A 42 -8.13 -7.17 -4.64
C TYR A 42 -8.05 -8.63 -4.18
N ASP A 43 -7.71 -9.52 -5.10
CA ASP A 43 -7.36 -10.91 -4.82
C ASP A 43 -5.84 -11.02 -4.89
N PHE A 44 -5.19 -11.11 -3.72
CA PHE A 44 -3.73 -11.10 -3.62
C PHE A 44 -3.12 -12.44 -4.05
N SER A 45 -3.87 -13.53 -3.93
CA SER A 45 -3.45 -14.86 -4.40
C SER A 45 -3.34 -14.91 -5.92
N ALA A 46 -4.25 -14.22 -6.62
CA ALA A 46 -4.32 -14.18 -8.08
C ALA A 46 -3.66 -12.94 -8.69
N ALA A 47 -3.22 -11.99 -7.86
CA ALA A 47 -2.63 -10.72 -8.26
C ALA A 47 -3.50 -9.96 -9.29
N LYS A 48 -4.76 -9.73 -8.95
CA LYS A 48 -5.69 -8.99 -9.80
C LYS A 48 -6.74 -8.25 -8.98
N MET A 49 -7.22 -7.13 -9.53
CA MET A 49 -8.44 -6.49 -9.07
C MET A 49 -9.61 -7.47 -9.16
N ASP A 50 -10.41 -7.55 -8.10
CA ASP A 50 -11.60 -8.37 -8.11
C ASP A 50 -12.79 -7.51 -8.55
N THR A 51 -13.28 -7.73 -9.77
CA THR A 51 -14.32 -6.91 -10.40
C THR A 51 -15.69 -7.58 -10.42
N SER A 52 -15.85 -8.78 -9.85
CA SER A 52 -17.19 -9.32 -9.60
C SER A 52 -17.91 -8.45 -8.56
N ASP A 53 -19.22 -8.54 -8.55
CA ASP A 53 -20.15 -7.73 -7.75
C ASP A 53 -19.65 -7.47 -6.31
N TRP A 54 -19.26 -6.22 -6.02
CA TRP A 54 -18.60 -5.80 -4.77
C TRP A 54 -19.41 -6.11 -3.51
N GLU A 55 -20.74 -6.24 -3.63
CA GLU A 55 -21.65 -6.61 -2.53
C GLU A 55 -21.58 -8.11 -2.20
N THR A 56 -21.11 -8.94 -3.12
CA THR A 56 -21.07 -10.41 -2.99
C THR A 56 -19.66 -11.00 -3.04
N ASN A 57 -18.62 -10.17 -3.19
CA ASN A 57 -17.34 -10.67 -3.69
C ASN A 57 -16.35 -11.24 -2.66
N MET A 58 -15.52 -12.13 -3.20
CA MET A 58 -14.53 -12.98 -2.54
C MET A 58 -13.18 -12.26 -2.34
N ASN A 59 -13.18 -10.93 -2.24
CA ASN A 59 -11.96 -10.13 -2.15
C ASN A 59 -11.27 -10.24 -0.78
N ASP A 60 -9.94 -10.15 -0.79
CA ASP A 60 -9.12 -10.23 0.41
C ASP A 60 -9.11 -8.93 1.22
N GLY A 61 -9.54 -7.85 0.56
CA GLY A 61 -9.74 -6.53 1.13
C GLY A 61 -9.66 -5.45 0.07
N GLY A 62 -9.97 -4.22 0.48
CA GLY A 62 -9.98 -3.04 -0.38
C GLY A 62 -9.72 -1.76 0.40
N MET A 63 -9.85 -0.64 -0.29
CA MET A 63 -9.51 0.68 0.24
C MET A 63 -10.73 1.50 0.60
N ILE A 64 -10.67 2.27 1.68
CA ILE A 64 -11.76 3.12 2.15
C ILE A 64 -11.25 4.42 2.76
N GLY A 65 -12.13 5.43 2.83
CA GLY A 65 -11.82 6.75 3.38
C GLY A 65 -12.08 6.90 4.89
N TRP A 66 -12.34 5.80 5.62
CA TRP A 66 -12.61 5.81 7.05
C TRP A 66 -11.84 4.71 7.78
N HIS A 67 -11.71 4.84 9.10
CA HIS A 67 -11.06 3.85 9.94
C HIS A 67 -11.73 2.47 9.82
N SER A 68 -10.94 1.44 9.49
CA SER A 68 -11.41 0.07 9.26
C SER A 68 -11.34 -0.84 10.50
N GLY A 69 -10.76 -0.33 11.60
CA GLY A 69 -10.65 -1.04 12.87
C GLY A 69 -11.81 -0.78 13.81
N ARG A 70 -11.67 -1.20 15.07
CA ARG A 70 -12.71 -1.03 16.08
C ARG A 70 -12.60 0.34 16.75
N GLY A 71 -13.69 1.09 16.74
CA GLY A 71 -13.75 2.44 17.32
C GLY A 71 -13.13 3.48 16.40
N ASP A 72 -12.66 4.59 16.97
CA ASP A 72 -12.09 5.72 16.22
C ASP A 72 -10.56 5.78 16.39
N ASN A 73 -9.85 6.18 15.33
CA ASN A 73 -8.44 6.52 15.42
C ASN A 73 -8.29 8.01 15.80
N PRO A 74 -7.75 8.34 16.99
CA PRO A 74 -7.70 9.72 17.47
C PRO A 74 -6.72 10.62 16.71
N ASN A 75 -5.72 10.02 16.03
CA ASN A 75 -4.69 10.76 15.30
C ASN A 75 -5.03 10.91 13.81
N TYR A 76 -5.85 10.00 13.28
CA TYR A 76 -6.22 9.94 11.88
C TYR A 76 -7.75 9.86 11.76
N PRO A 77 -8.45 11.00 11.78
CA PRO A 77 -9.90 11.00 11.74
C PRO A 77 -10.41 10.47 10.40
N SER A 78 -11.51 9.71 10.43
CA SER A 78 -12.21 9.24 9.23
C SER A 78 -12.61 10.42 8.33
N TYR A 79 -12.68 10.19 7.01
CA TYR A 79 -13.08 11.16 5.99
C TYR A 79 -12.22 12.43 5.96
N SER A 80 -10.96 12.34 6.40
CA SER A 80 -10.07 13.50 6.60
C SER A 80 -8.78 13.42 5.77
N SER A 81 -8.88 13.01 4.50
CA SER A 81 -7.76 12.87 3.53
C SER A 81 -6.82 11.69 3.77
N TYR A 82 -7.31 10.63 4.39
CA TYR A 82 -6.56 9.40 4.62
C TYR A 82 -7.30 8.23 3.98
N VAL A 83 -6.54 7.18 3.63
CA VAL A 83 -7.07 5.94 3.08
C VAL A 83 -6.67 4.81 4.00
N TRP A 84 -7.58 3.89 4.26
CA TRP A 84 -7.34 2.69 5.05
C TRP A 84 -7.55 1.45 4.20
N PHE A 85 -6.76 0.42 4.46
CA PHE A 85 -7.09 -0.93 4.02
C PHE A 85 -8.18 -1.51 4.92
N ARG A 86 -9.09 -2.28 4.33
CA ARG A 86 -10.23 -2.91 4.99
C ARG A 86 -10.33 -4.36 4.51
N ASN A 87 -10.47 -5.27 5.45
CA ASN A 87 -10.76 -6.69 5.20
C ASN A 87 -11.73 -7.27 6.24
N SER A 88 -12.66 -6.45 6.75
CA SER A 88 -13.65 -6.85 7.76
C SER A 88 -14.42 -8.12 7.40
N GLU A 89 -14.69 -8.34 6.10
CA GLU A 89 -15.42 -9.48 5.58
C GLU A 89 -14.64 -10.79 5.61
N VAL A 90 -13.33 -10.74 5.89
CA VAL A 90 -12.52 -11.95 6.14
C VAL A 90 -12.83 -12.54 7.52
N ASP A 91 -13.26 -11.72 8.49
CA ASP A 91 -13.71 -12.19 9.80
C ASP A 91 -15.24 -12.29 9.85
N GLU A 92 -15.76 -13.46 9.51
CA GLU A 92 -17.21 -13.74 9.54
C GLU A 92 -17.81 -13.80 10.95
N VAL A 93 -16.98 -13.74 12.01
CA VAL A 93 -17.44 -13.80 13.41
C VAL A 93 -17.62 -12.41 13.98
N THR A 94 -16.59 -11.56 13.87
CA THR A 94 -16.60 -10.24 14.52
C THR A 94 -16.74 -9.09 13.53
N TYR A 95 -16.50 -9.34 12.24
CA TYR A 95 -16.42 -8.32 11.19
C TYR A 95 -15.39 -7.21 11.48
N GLU A 96 -14.37 -7.52 12.28
CA GLU A 96 -13.24 -6.62 12.51
C GLU A 96 -12.14 -6.84 11.47
N SER A 97 -11.50 -5.77 11.02
CA SER A 97 -10.37 -5.88 10.10
C SER A 97 -9.19 -6.60 10.76
N GLN A 98 -8.63 -7.57 10.06
CA GLN A 98 -7.52 -8.40 10.50
C GLN A 98 -6.23 -7.91 9.84
N ILE A 99 -5.72 -6.79 10.35
CA ILE A 99 -4.59 -6.03 9.81
C ILE A 99 -3.58 -5.77 10.93
N LYS A 100 -2.30 -5.83 10.59
CA LYS A 100 -1.17 -5.52 11.47
C LYS A 100 -0.27 -4.50 10.80
N ASN A 101 -0.05 -3.35 11.43
CA ASN A 101 0.92 -2.37 10.98
C ASN A 101 2.28 -2.64 11.64
N TYR A 102 3.31 -2.84 10.83
CA TYR A 102 4.70 -3.03 11.27
C TYR A 102 5.49 -1.72 11.28
N GLY A 103 4.92 -0.64 10.74
CA GLY A 103 5.56 0.67 10.62
C GLY A 103 6.53 0.74 9.43
N ASP A 104 7.37 1.77 9.45
CA ASP A 104 8.47 1.97 8.49
C ASP A 104 9.60 0.97 8.77
N VAL A 105 9.55 -0.17 8.08
CA VAL A 105 10.52 -1.26 8.19
C VAL A 105 10.74 -1.87 6.81
N ASP A 106 11.89 -2.51 6.60
CA ASP A 106 12.12 -3.31 5.40
C ASP A 106 11.15 -4.49 5.37
N ILE A 107 10.30 -4.57 4.34
CA ILE A 107 9.33 -5.65 4.14
C ILE A 107 9.97 -7.04 4.15
N THR A 108 11.23 -7.16 3.72
CA THR A 108 11.96 -8.44 3.72
C THR A 108 12.37 -8.89 5.13
N SER A 109 12.31 -8.02 6.13
CA SER A 109 12.59 -8.37 7.53
C SER A 109 11.45 -9.15 8.19
N ILE A 110 10.23 -9.06 7.66
CA ILE A 110 9.05 -9.73 8.20
C ILE A 110 8.95 -11.14 7.63
N ARG A 111 9.21 -12.15 8.47
CA ARG A 111 9.15 -13.59 8.10
C ARG A 111 7.83 -14.25 8.46
N SER A 112 7.04 -13.63 9.31
CA SER A 112 5.74 -14.15 9.72
C SER A 112 4.82 -13.02 10.20
N ILE A 113 3.54 -13.11 9.85
CA ILE A 113 2.51 -12.19 10.32
C ILE A 113 2.06 -12.58 11.73
N ASN A 114 2.09 -11.61 12.63
CA ASN A 114 1.57 -11.72 13.98
C ASN A 114 0.06 -11.51 13.94
N THR A 115 -0.71 -12.55 14.22
CA THR A 115 -2.18 -12.54 14.18
C THR A 115 -2.83 -11.88 15.41
N ASN A 116 -2.04 -11.22 16.27
CA ASN A 116 -2.56 -10.25 17.22
C ASN A 116 -2.82 -8.93 16.47
N TRP A 117 -3.96 -8.91 15.76
CA TRP A 117 -4.41 -7.81 14.91
C TRP A 117 -4.54 -6.49 15.66
N ASP A 118 -4.33 -5.39 14.95
CA ASP A 118 -4.44 -4.06 15.53
C ASP A 118 -5.92 -3.68 15.68
N THR A 119 -6.29 -3.21 16.86
CA THR A 119 -7.65 -2.71 17.12
C THR A 119 -7.84 -1.30 16.56
N ILE A 120 -6.83 -0.44 16.74
CA ILE A 120 -6.77 0.92 16.19
C ILE A 120 -5.75 0.89 15.05
N ILE A 121 -6.24 0.98 13.83
CA ILE A 121 -5.49 0.76 12.60
C ILE A 121 -5.06 2.12 12.04
N ASN A 122 -3.78 2.23 11.69
CA ASN A 122 -3.28 3.42 10.99
C ASN A 122 -3.79 3.43 9.55
N PRO A 123 -3.97 4.62 8.94
CA PRO A 123 -4.17 4.69 7.50
C PRO A 123 -2.94 4.14 6.77
N LEU A 124 -3.10 3.94 5.48
CA LEU A 124 -2.00 3.63 4.57
C LEU A 124 -1.05 4.84 4.52
N ILE A 125 0.14 4.63 5.06
CA ILE A 125 1.20 5.62 5.13
C ILE A 125 2.32 5.12 4.21
N PRO A 126 2.74 5.88 3.18
CA PRO A 126 3.84 5.47 2.32
C PRO A 126 5.10 5.06 3.10
N GLY A 127 5.73 3.97 2.70
CA GLY A 127 6.88 3.34 3.37
C GLY A 127 6.51 2.39 4.51
N HIS A 128 5.28 2.40 5.02
CA HIS A 128 4.88 1.45 6.05
C HIS A 128 4.57 0.07 5.49
N VAL A 129 4.94 -0.96 6.26
CA VAL A 129 4.61 -2.36 5.99
C VAL A 129 3.44 -2.80 6.84
N PHE A 130 2.51 -3.51 6.20
CA PHE A 130 1.33 -4.10 6.81
C PHE A 130 1.25 -5.59 6.49
N GLY A 131 0.75 -6.37 7.45
CA GLY A 131 0.28 -7.73 7.22
C GLY A 131 -1.24 -7.77 7.35
N ALA A 132 -1.91 -8.48 6.45
CA ALA A 132 -3.35 -8.69 6.54
C ALA A 132 -3.72 -10.14 6.26
N ARG A 133 -4.83 -10.58 6.85
CA ARG A 133 -5.43 -11.87 6.49
C ARG A 133 -6.25 -11.73 5.20
N CYS A 134 -6.15 -12.76 4.37
CA CYS A 134 -6.90 -12.96 3.13
C CYS A 134 -7.91 -14.09 3.31
N LYS A 135 -8.85 -14.29 2.39
CA LYS A 135 -9.83 -15.40 2.52
C LYS A 135 -9.15 -16.76 2.43
N ASP A 136 -8.07 -16.85 1.66
CA ASP A 136 -7.34 -18.09 1.40
C ASP A 136 -5.89 -18.08 1.92
N GLY A 137 -5.49 -17.06 2.68
CA GLY A 137 -4.12 -16.93 3.15
C GLY A 137 -3.84 -15.60 3.83
N TYR A 138 -2.71 -15.00 3.49
CA TYR A 138 -2.21 -13.76 4.04
C TYR A 138 -1.46 -12.96 2.99
N VAL A 139 -1.50 -11.64 3.15
CA VAL A 139 -0.70 -10.70 2.37
C VAL A 139 0.20 -9.89 3.29
N LEU A 140 1.47 -9.78 2.91
CA LEU A 140 2.41 -8.81 3.46
C LEU A 140 2.64 -7.74 2.39
N PHE A 141 2.38 -6.48 2.71
CA PHE A 141 2.49 -5.40 1.74
C PHE A 141 3.12 -4.13 2.33
N GLU A 142 3.85 -3.43 1.49
CA GLU A 142 4.37 -2.09 1.73
C GLU A 142 3.54 -1.10 0.93
N VAL A 143 3.18 0.02 1.57
CA VAL A 143 2.50 1.11 0.89
C VAL A 143 3.54 1.90 0.10
N VAL A 144 3.48 1.82 -1.23
CA VAL A 144 4.39 2.58 -2.10
C VAL A 144 3.90 4.03 -2.21
N GLU A 145 2.61 4.20 -2.50
CA GLU A 145 2.00 5.52 -2.69
C GLU A 145 0.49 5.44 -2.42
N VAL A 146 -0.09 6.52 -1.86
CA VAL A 146 -1.55 6.72 -1.84
C VAL A 146 -1.87 7.68 -2.98
N LEU A 147 -2.58 7.21 -3.99
CA LEU A 147 -2.81 7.94 -5.25
C LEU A 147 -3.93 8.96 -5.11
N ASP A 148 -5.06 8.54 -4.54
CA ASP A 148 -6.27 9.35 -4.48
C ASP A 148 -7.09 9.02 -3.23
N THR A 149 -7.28 10.03 -2.38
CA THR A 149 -8.02 9.90 -1.12
C THR A 149 -9.54 9.98 -1.29
N LEU A 150 -10.02 10.40 -2.46
CA LEU A 150 -11.42 10.44 -2.84
C LEU A 150 -11.84 9.17 -3.58
N MET A 151 -10.97 8.63 -4.43
CA MET A 151 -11.19 7.36 -5.14
C MET A 151 -10.77 6.13 -4.32
N TRP A 152 -10.05 6.35 -3.21
CA TRP A 152 -9.50 5.32 -2.33
C TRP A 152 -8.63 4.34 -3.11
N GLU A 153 -7.51 4.83 -3.61
CA GLU A 153 -6.56 4.05 -4.40
C GLU A 153 -5.14 4.21 -3.85
N ALA A 154 -4.42 3.10 -3.79
CA ALA A 154 -3.02 3.07 -3.36
C ALA A 154 -2.23 2.07 -4.19
N VAL A 155 -0.95 2.36 -4.42
CA VAL A 155 0.01 1.42 -4.99
C VAL A 155 0.64 0.64 -3.85
N LEU A 156 0.54 -0.69 -3.92
CA LEU A 156 1.12 -1.60 -2.94
C LEU A 156 2.19 -2.46 -3.59
N LYS A 157 3.30 -2.66 -2.86
CA LYS A 157 4.27 -3.73 -3.13
C LYS A 157 3.97 -4.87 -2.17
N PHE A 158 3.58 -6.03 -2.67
CA PHE A 158 3.05 -7.10 -1.83
C PHE A 158 3.54 -8.48 -2.21
N LYS A 159 3.45 -9.40 -1.24
CA LYS A 159 3.66 -10.83 -1.41
C LYS A 159 2.51 -11.56 -0.72
N TYR A 160 2.01 -12.60 -1.38
CA TYR A 160 0.99 -13.49 -0.83
C TYR A 160 1.62 -14.77 -0.26
N SER A 161 0.97 -15.34 0.76
CA SER A 161 1.28 -16.67 1.28
C SER A 161 0.00 -17.36 1.77
N ALA A 162 -0.16 -18.65 1.48
CA ALA A 162 -1.27 -19.46 1.99
C ALA A 162 -1.18 -19.69 3.52
N THR A 163 -0.06 -19.34 4.15
CA THR A 163 0.13 -19.36 5.60
C THR A 163 0.59 -17.99 6.06
N ASN A 164 0.69 -17.76 7.36
CA ASN A 164 1.20 -16.48 7.85
C ASN A 164 2.72 -16.33 7.72
N ASN A 165 3.45 -17.20 7.01
CA ASN A 165 4.91 -17.17 6.86
C ASN A 165 5.36 -16.71 5.46
N PHE A 166 6.48 -15.96 5.38
CA PHE A 166 6.95 -15.25 4.16
C PHE A 166 8.44 -15.38 3.87
#